data_AF-A0A164ZP44-F1
#
_entry.id   AF-A0A164ZP44-F1
#
_cell.length_a   1.000
_cell.length_b   1.000
_cell.length_c   1.000
_cell.angle_alpha   90.00
_cell.angle_beta   90.00
_cell.angle_gamma   90.00
#
_symmetry.space_group_name_H-M   'P 1'
#
loop_
_entity.id
_entity.type
_entity.pdbx_description
1 polymer ?
#
loop_
_entity_poly.entity_id
_entity_poly.type
_entity_poly.pdbx_seq_one_letter_code
_entity_poly.pdbx_strand_id
1 'polypeptide(L)'
;MNGFSVIDCQNGFIIGPNNDALGSVVIKDIVDVNVYKAVANRVYTSGVNALHMFSRISSSDWFDCKWTTIASLPANATEFKLCRDKETRTYSNGTIQLIDVVLEESRECWFNIIAPLNRKEICISCPFVSLNSTTSYLKISGIKEYVVSPPVLGKTYVSDGNKQIGVRARLNQRDWFVCNWVSV
;
A
#
# COMPACT_ATOMS: atom_id res chain seq x y z
N MET A 1 -1.96 -4.17 22.87
CA MET A 1 -1.23 -4.65 21.69
C MET A 1 -2.22 -4.72 20.55
N ASN A 2 -2.06 -3.90 19.53
CA ASN A 2 -2.98 -3.83 18.39
C ASN A 2 -2.33 -4.56 17.23
N GLY A 3 -2.92 -5.64 16.74
CA GLY A 3 -2.46 -6.35 15.55
C GLY A 3 -3.17 -5.82 14.30
N PHE A 4 -2.54 -5.98 13.14
CA PHE A 4 -3.24 -5.83 11.86
C PHE A 4 -3.91 -7.15 11.50
N SER A 5 -5.02 -7.08 10.78
CA SER A 5 -5.73 -8.24 10.25
C SER A 5 -5.35 -8.41 8.79
N VAL A 6 -5.13 -9.65 8.38
CA VAL A 6 -4.82 -10.04 7.00
C VAL A 6 -5.87 -11.04 6.57
N ILE A 7 -6.52 -10.79 5.44
CA ILE A 7 -7.47 -11.72 4.82
C ILE A 7 -6.86 -12.24 3.51
N ASP A 8 -6.92 -13.55 3.32
CA ASP A 8 -6.45 -14.24 2.12
C ASP A 8 -7.60 -15.09 1.55
N CYS A 9 -8.01 -14.80 0.32
CA CYS A 9 -9.09 -15.51 -0.37
C CYS A 9 -8.51 -16.48 -1.40
N GLN A 10 -7.85 -17.55 -0.93
CA GLN A 10 -7.00 -18.48 -1.73
C GLN A 10 -7.72 -19.39 -2.73
N ASN A 11 -9.06 -19.41 -2.77
CA ASN A 11 -9.81 -20.40 -3.56
C ASN A 11 -10.81 -19.80 -4.57
N GLY A 12 -10.63 -18.53 -4.93
CA GLY A 12 -11.42 -17.91 -5.98
C GLY A 12 -12.81 -17.44 -5.55
N PHE A 13 -13.28 -16.39 -6.20
CA PHE A 13 -14.68 -15.99 -6.18
C PHE A 13 -15.36 -16.63 -7.39
N ILE A 14 -16.33 -17.52 -7.19
CA ILE A 14 -17.35 -17.75 -8.22
C ILE A 14 -18.52 -16.84 -7.85
N ILE A 15 -18.39 -15.60 -8.30
CA ILE A 15 -19.51 -14.70 -8.50
C ILE A 15 -19.85 -14.93 -9.98
N GLY A 16 -21.01 -15.51 -10.27
CA GLY A 16 -21.34 -16.21 -11.54
C GLY A 16 -20.71 -15.69 -12.85
N PRO A 17 -20.54 -16.57 -13.87
CA PRO A 17 -19.79 -16.29 -15.12
C PRO A 17 -20.42 -15.24 -16.04
N ASN A 18 -21.56 -14.68 -15.66
CA ASN A 18 -22.27 -13.70 -16.45
C ASN A 18 -22.08 -12.33 -15.81
N ASN A 19 -21.96 -11.31 -16.66
CA ASN A 19 -21.96 -9.89 -16.32
C ASN A 19 -23.28 -9.42 -15.65
N ASP A 20 -23.94 -10.27 -14.86
CA ASP A 20 -25.13 -9.95 -14.10
C ASP A 20 -24.70 -9.30 -12.78
N ALA A 21 -24.99 -8.02 -12.67
CA ALA A 21 -24.57 -7.07 -11.65
C ALA A 21 -25.09 -7.35 -10.20
N LEU A 22 -25.25 -8.60 -9.79
CA LEU A 22 -25.94 -8.97 -8.56
C LEU A 22 -25.04 -9.51 -7.45
N GLY A 23 -23.94 -10.20 -7.77
CA GLY A 23 -23.01 -10.72 -6.75
C GLY A 23 -21.77 -9.84 -6.57
N SER A 24 -21.35 -9.58 -5.33
CA SER A 24 -20.12 -8.84 -5.03
C SER A 24 -19.57 -9.17 -3.65
N VAL A 25 -18.24 -9.18 -3.53
CA VAL A 25 -17.56 -9.14 -2.23
C VAL A 25 -16.68 -7.88 -2.22
N VAL A 26 -16.80 -7.11 -1.15
CA VAL A 26 -16.07 -5.86 -0.94
C VAL A 26 -15.40 -5.93 0.42
N ILE A 27 -14.10 -5.65 0.45
CA ILE A 27 -13.33 -5.56 1.68
C ILE A 27 -12.96 -4.08 1.88
N LYS A 28 -13.39 -3.50 2.99
CA LYS A 28 -13.10 -2.12 3.38
C LYS A 28 -12.02 -2.06 4.46
N ASP A 29 -11.50 -0.85 4.65
CA ASP A 29 -10.45 -0.54 5.63
C ASP A 29 -9.14 -1.29 5.37
N ILE A 30 -8.85 -1.54 4.10
CA ILE A 30 -7.60 -2.12 3.60
C ILE A 30 -6.56 -1.03 3.31
N VAL A 31 -5.29 -1.43 3.18
CA VAL A 31 -4.17 -0.53 2.79
C VAL A 31 -4.26 -0.11 1.32
N ASP A 32 -4.74 -1.01 0.46
CA ASP A 32 -4.95 -0.75 -0.96
C ASP A 32 -6.00 0.34 -1.18
N VAL A 33 -5.79 1.20 -2.17
CA VAL A 33 -6.76 2.22 -2.58
C VAL A 33 -7.43 1.82 -3.89
N ASN A 34 -8.62 2.38 -4.14
CA ASN A 34 -9.40 2.14 -5.36
C ASN A 34 -9.75 0.65 -5.61
N VAL A 35 -9.91 -0.14 -4.54
CA VAL A 35 -10.42 -1.52 -4.64
C VAL A 35 -11.92 -1.51 -4.42
N TYR A 36 -12.68 -1.77 -5.48
CA TYR A 36 -14.15 -1.77 -5.46
C TYR A 36 -14.76 -3.18 -5.43
N LYS A 37 -13.94 -4.20 -5.70
CA LYS A 37 -14.32 -5.61 -5.67
C LYS A 37 -13.15 -6.44 -5.16
N ALA A 38 -13.44 -7.43 -4.33
CA ALA A 38 -12.45 -8.41 -3.91
C ALA A 38 -12.03 -9.29 -5.10
N VAL A 39 -10.76 -9.66 -5.09
CA VAL A 39 -10.09 -10.39 -6.15
C VAL A 39 -9.67 -11.75 -5.60
N ALA A 40 -9.89 -12.78 -6.40
CA ALA A 40 -9.46 -14.14 -6.10
C ALA A 40 -7.96 -14.19 -5.81
N ASN A 41 -7.54 -15.03 -4.87
CA ASN A 41 -6.14 -15.30 -4.54
C ASN A 41 -5.35 -14.04 -4.12
N ARG A 42 -6.06 -13.03 -3.63
CA ARG A 42 -5.46 -11.78 -3.18
C ARG A 42 -5.44 -11.70 -1.65
N VAL A 43 -4.26 -11.40 -1.13
CA VAL A 43 -4.05 -11.04 0.27
C VAL A 43 -4.35 -9.56 0.49
N TYR A 44 -5.27 -9.26 1.40
CA TYR A 44 -5.66 -7.92 1.83
C TYR A 44 -5.15 -7.66 3.25
N THR A 45 -4.48 -6.53 3.43
CA THR A 45 -3.98 -6.10 4.75
C THR A 45 -4.84 -4.95 5.26
N SER A 46 -5.20 -4.99 6.54
CA SER A 46 -5.95 -3.92 7.19
C SER A 46 -5.12 -2.64 7.30
N GLY A 47 -5.71 -1.52 6.89
CA GLY A 47 -5.12 -0.18 7.10
C GLY A 47 -5.35 0.38 8.50
N VAL A 48 -6.19 -0.29 9.29
CA VAL A 48 -6.47 -0.06 10.72
C VAL A 48 -6.53 -1.42 11.43
N ASN A 49 -6.91 -1.48 12.71
CA ASN A 49 -6.99 -2.75 13.45
C ASN A 49 -8.25 -3.59 13.14
N ALA A 50 -8.86 -3.39 11.97
CA ALA A 50 -10.11 -4.02 11.55
C ALA A 50 -10.19 -4.14 10.02
N LEU A 51 -10.91 -5.16 9.56
CA LEU A 51 -11.35 -5.33 8.17
C LEU A 51 -12.86 -5.53 8.18
N HIS A 52 -13.54 -4.86 7.25
CA HIS A 52 -14.98 -5.05 7.07
C HIS A 52 -15.25 -5.71 5.73
N MET A 53 -15.90 -6.86 5.77
CA MET A 53 -16.29 -7.61 4.59
C MET A 53 -17.80 -7.43 4.36
N PHE A 54 -18.15 -7.03 3.14
CA PHE A 54 -19.53 -6.92 2.69
C PHE A 54 -19.70 -7.86 1.51
N SER A 55 -20.74 -8.68 1.55
CA SER A 55 -21.05 -9.60 0.47
C SER A 55 -22.50 -9.44 0.04
N ARG A 56 -22.72 -9.39 -1.26
CA ARG A 56 -24.00 -9.67 -1.89
C ARG A 56 -23.82 -10.96 -2.67
N ILE A 57 -24.52 -12.02 -2.28
CA ILE A 57 -24.40 -13.34 -2.90
C ILE A 57 -25.79 -13.89 -3.23
N SER A 58 -25.90 -14.60 -4.34
CA SER A 58 -27.07 -15.38 -4.74
C SER A 58 -26.90 -16.86 -4.33
N SER A 59 -27.92 -17.69 -4.56
CA SER A 59 -27.94 -19.09 -4.11
C SER A 59 -26.84 -19.98 -4.68
N SER A 60 -26.20 -19.58 -5.79
CA SER A 60 -25.06 -20.30 -6.39
C SER A 60 -23.70 -19.65 -6.14
N ASP A 61 -23.67 -18.43 -5.59
CA ASP A 61 -22.42 -17.73 -5.35
C ASP A 61 -21.78 -18.23 -4.05
N TRP A 62 -20.46 -18.33 -4.05
CA TRP A 62 -19.70 -18.66 -2.85
C TRP A 62 -18.35 -17.94 -2.85
N PHE A 63 -17.83 -17.74 -1.65
CA PHE A 63 -16.46 -17.29 -1.44
C PHE A 63 -15.90 -17.98 -0.20
N ASP A 64 -14.61 -18.27 -0.24
CA ASP A 64 -13.86 -18.83 0.88
C ASP A 64 -12.64 -17.94 1.15
N CYS A 65 -12.58 -17.36 2.35
CA CYS A 65 -11.50 -16.49 2.77
C CYS A 65 -10.99 -16.93 4.14
N LYS A 66 -9.68 -17.11 4.24
CA LYS A 66 -8.96 -17.32 5.48
C LYS A 66 -8.48 -15.98 6.01
N TRP A 67 -8.34 -15.87 7.33
CA TRP A 67 -7.74 -14.68 7.92
C TRP A 67 -6.71 -15.05 8.99
N THR A 68 -5.77 -14.15 9.18
CA THR A 68 -4.79 -14.19 10.27
C THR A 68 -4.59 -12.79 10.81
N THR A 69 -4.03 -12.69 12.01
CA THR A 69 -3.49 -11.42 12.51
C THR A 69 -1.98 -11.41 12.36
N ILE A 70 -1.43 -10.23 12.12
CA ILE A 70 0.02 -10.00 12.13
C ILE A 70 0.34 -8.98 13.22
N ALA A 71 1.50 -9.14 13.85
CA ALA A 71 1.98 -8.17 14.83
C ALA A 71 2.17 -6.81 14.17
N SER A 72 1.83 -5.74 14.90
CA SER A 72 2.25 -4.40 14.50
C SER A 72 3.77 -4.32 14.42
N LEU A 73 4.26 -3.50 13.49
CA LEU A 73 5.68 -3.17 13.43
C LEU A 73 6.15 -2.60 14.77
N PRO A 74 7.38 -2.92 15.20
CA PRO A 74 7.95 -2.33 16.41
C PRO A 74 8.12 -0.82 16.23
N ALA A 75 8.10 -0.08 17.33
CA ALA A 75 8.14 1.40 17.31
C ALA A 75 9.42 1.97 16.68
N ASN A 76 10.49 1.18 16.61
CA ASN A 76 11.79 1.50 16.02
C ASN A 76 12.00 0.87 14.63
N ALA A 77 10.94 0.40 13.97
CA ALA A 77 11.04 -0.14 12.62
C ALA A 77 11.60 0.91 11.65
N THR A 78 12.56 0.51 10.83
CA THR A 78 13.17 1.33 9.77
C THR A 78 12.86 0.80 8.38
N GLU A 79 12.31 -0.41 8.28
CA GLU A 79 12.01 -1.10 7.03
C GLU A 79 10.50 -1.24 6.84
N PHE A 80 9.98 -0.52 5.85
CA PHE A 80 8.56 -0.45 5.57
C PHE A 80 8.25 -1.04 4.20
N LYS A 81 7.04 -1.56 4.05
CA LYS A 81 6.52 -2.17 2.83
C LYS A 81 5.24 -1.44 2.41
N LEU A 82 5.24 -0.91 1.19
CA LEU A 82 4.06 -0.34 0.57
C LEU A 82 3.03 -1.46 0.35
N CYS A 83 1.74 -1.14 0.55
CA CYS A 83 0.63 -2.11 0.58
C CYS A 83 0.55 -3.01 1.84
N ARG A 84 1.41 -2.78 2.83
CA ARG A 84 1.32 -3.39 4.16
C ARG A 84 1.24 -2.32 5.24
N ASP A 85 2.11 -1.33 5.15
CA ASP A 85 2.20 -0.24 6.10
C ASP A 85 1.52 1.01 5.52
N LYS A 86 0.91 1.82 6.39
CA LYS A 86 0.15 3.02 5.99
C LYS A 86 0.87 4.32 6.31
N GLU A 87 1.55 4.37 7.45
CA GLU A 87 2.30 5.54 7.87
C GLU A 87 3.41 5.21 8.85
N THR A 88 4.36 6.12 8.98
CA THR A 88 5.35 6.14 10.05
C THR A 88 5.51 7.55 10.60
N ARG A 89 5.69 7.65 11.93
CA ARG A 89 6.08 8.87 12.63
C ARG A 89 7.49 8.64 13.16
N THR A 90 8.48 9.16 12.45
CA THR A 90 9.87 8.68 12.63
C THR A 90 10.85 9.76 13.08
N TYR A 91 11.65 9.41 14.09
CA TYR A 91 12.86 10.15 14.48
C TYR A 91 14.11 9.62 13.76
N SER A 92 13.98 8.53 13.02
CA SER A 92 15.08 7.81 12.37
C SER A 92 14.91 7.74 10.85
N ASN A 93 16.00 7.41 10.20
CA ASN A 93 16.02 7.09 8.78
C ASN A 93 15.22 5.82 8.52
N GLY A 94 14.81 5.62 7.27
CA GLY A 94 14.13 4.40 6.90
C GLY A 94 14.07 4.17 5.41
N THR A 95 13.51 3.03 5.06
CA THR A 95 13.38 2.52 3.71
C THR A 95 11.94 2.08 3.49
N ILE A 96 11.41 2.37 2.30
CA ILE A 96 10.11 1.90 1.82
C ILE A 96 10.33 1.21 0.48
N GLN A 97 9.81 0.00 0.37
CA GLN A 97 9.81 -0.77 -0.86
C GLN A 97 8.44 -1.45 -1.05
N LEU A 98 8.23 -2.11 -2.18
CA LEU A 98 7.03 -2.91 -2.38
C LEU A 98 7.00 -4.13 -1.42
N ILE A 99 5.79 -4.58 -1.06
CA ILE A 99 5.59 -5.85 -0.34
C ILE A 99 6.20 -7.03 -1.12
N ASP A 100 6.77 -8.01 -0.41
CA ASP A 100 7.51 -9.14 -1.01
C ASP A 100 6.59 -10.24 -1.61
N VAL A 101 5.35 -9.90 -1.94
CA VAL A 101 4.35 -10.85 -2.49
C VAL A 101 4.28 -10.67 -4.00
N VAL A 102 4.23 -11.78 -4.74
CA VAL A 102 4.02 -11.77 -6.19
C VAL A 102 2.70 -11.06 -6.47
N LEU A 103 2.79 -9.91 -7.16
CA LEU A 103 1.62 -9.19 -7.63
C LEU A 103 1.03 -9.94 -8.82
N GLU A 104 0.00 -10.76 -8.60
CA GLU A 104 -0.81 -11.31 -9.69
C GLU A 104 -1.67 -10.22 -10.37
N GLU A 105 -1.96 -9.14 -9.65
CA GLU A 105 -2.71 -7.99 -10.14
C GLU A 105 -2.10 -6.66 -9.73
N SER A 106 -2.44 -5.61 -10.51
CA SER A 106 -2.12 -4.23 -10.18
C SER A 106 -2.61 -3.87 -8.77
N ARG A 107 -1.70 -3.34 -7.94
CA ARG A 107 -2.05 -2.76 -6.64
C ARG A 107 -1.75 -1.28 -6.62
N GLU A 108 -2.70 -0.51 -6.10
CA GLU A 108 -2.49 0.89 -5.81
C GLU A 108 -2.50 1.10 -4.31
N CYS A 109 -1.44 1.70 -3.78
CA CYS A 109 -1.24 1.85 -2.34
C CYS A 109 -0.59 3.19 -2.02
N TRP A 110 -0.71 3.60 -0.76
CA TRP A 110 -0.22 4.86 -0.26
C TRP A 110 0.50 4.65 1.08
N PHE A 111 1.59 5.39 1.29
CA PHE A 111 2.32 5.44 2.54
C PHE A 111 2.69 6.88 2.92
N ASN A 112 2.52 7.23 4.20
CA ASN A 112 2.92 8.53 4.75
C ASN A 112 4.20 8.44 5.59
N ILE A 113 5.17 9.29 5.30
CA ILE A 113 6.31 9.56 6.17
C ILE A 113 6.04 10.89 6.87
N ILE A 114 5.92 10.86 8.20
CA ILE A 114 5.57 12.03 9.00
C ILE A 114 6.75 12.37 9.92
N ALA A 115 7.26 13.59 9.81
CA ALA A 115 8.28 14.08 10.72
C ALA A 115 7.63 14.50 12.06
N PRO A 116 8.28 14.24 13.21
CA PRO A 116 7.82 14.73 14.50
C PRO A 116 7.86 16.26 14.52
N LEU A 117 7.01 16.88 15.35
CA LEU A 117 6.81 18.34 15.41
C LEU A 117 8.11 19.15 15.60
N ASN A 118 9.12 18.55 16.24
CA ASN A 118 10.41 19.17 16.59
C ASN A 118 11.54 19.00 15.55
N ARG A 119 11.33 18.26 14.45
CA ARG A 119 12.29 18.16 13.32
C ARG A 119 11.99 19.20 12.25
N LYS A 120 12.96 19.48 11.38
CA LYS A 120 12.80 20.52 10.35
C LYS A 120 12.22 19.93 9.08
N GLU A 121 12.80 18.87 8.51
CA GLU A 121 12.46 18.40 7.16
C GLU A 121 12.66 16.88 6.99
N ILE A 122 11.98 16.28 6.01
CA ILE A 122 12.23 14.90 5.54
C ILE A 122 12.90 15.00 4.17
N CYS A 123 13.97 14.24 3.94
CA CYS A 123 14.59 14.10 2.64
C CYS A 123 14.41 12.66 2.15
N ILE A 124 13.81 12.46 0.97
CA ILE A 124 13.56 11.14 0.36
C ILE A 124 14.31 11.03 -0.98
N SER A 125 14.86 9.86 -1.26
CA SER A 125 15.46 9.52 -2.55
C SER A 125 15.07 8.10 -2.95
N CYS A 126 14.82 7.89 -4.24
CA CYS A 126 14.51 6.57 -4.80
C CYS A 126 15.65 6.13 -5.72
N PRO A 127 16.70 5.49 -5.19
CA PRO A 127 17.84 5.04 -6.00
C PRO A 127 17.47 3.92 -6.96
N PHE A 128 16.41 3.17 -6.68
CA PHE A 128 15.98 2.05 -7.50
C PHE A 128 14.50 2.15 -7.83
N VAL A 129 14.18 2.21 -9.13
CA VAL A 129 12.81 2.24 -9.65
C VAL A 129 12.80 1.51 -10.99
N SER A 130 11.95 0.50 -11.12
CA SER A 130 11.68 -0.22 -12.37
C SER A 130 10.17 -0.31 -12.56
N LEU A 131 9.66 0.43 -13.55
CA LEU A 131 8.25 0.43 -13.93
C LEU A 131 8.15 -0.06 -15.37
N ASN A 132 7.68 -1.28 -15.56
CA ASN A 132 7.66 -2.00 -16.83
C ASN A 132 6.30 -1.87 -17.56
N SER A 133 5.26 -1.42 -16.86
CA SER A 133 3.92 -1.24 -17.40
C SER A 133 3.58 0.24 -17.58
N THR A 134 2.86 0.56 -18.66
CA THR A 134 2.39 1.93 -18.97
C THR A 134 1.35 2.45 -17.97
N THR A 135 0.72 1.55 -17.20
CA THR A 135 -0.25 1.92 -16.16
C THR A 135 0.39 2.09 -14.79
N SER A 136 1.67 1.75 -14.66
CA SER A 136 2.40 1.83 -13.40
C SER A 136 2.94 3.23 -13.14
N TYR A 137 2.94 3.62 -11.88
CA TYR A 137 3.51 4.89 -11.46
C TYR A 137 4.04 4.80 -10.02
N LEU A 138 5.02 5.64 -9.73
CA LEU A 138 5.48 5.95 -8.39
C LEU A 138 5.45 7.48 -8.23
N LYS A 139 4.68 7.96 -7.27
CA LYS A 139 4.43 9.37 -6.99
C LYS A 139 5.01 9.75 -5.63
N ILE A 140 5.71 10.87 -5.60
CA ILE A 140 6.13 11.53 -4.36
C ILE A 140 5.40 12.87 -4.26
N SER A 141 4.75 13.10 -3.13
CA SER A 141 3.98 14.32 -2.81
C SER A 141 4.37 14.88 -1.44
N GLY A 142 3.96 16.12 -1.13
CA GLY A 142 4.32 16.78 0.13
C GLY A 142 5.79 17.20 0.16
N ILE A 143 6.34 17.55 -1.01
CA ILE A 143 7.71 18.00 -1.20
C ILE A 143 7.71 19.49 -1.57
N LYS A 144 8.83 20.18 -1.38
CA LYS A 144 9.00 21.61 -1.77
C LYS A 144 8.78 21.83 -3.27
N GLU A 145 9.08 20.80 -4.05
CA GLU A 145 8.79 20.73 -5.47
C GLU A 145 7.31 20.40 -5.70
N TYR A 146 6.80 20.53 -6.92
CA TYR A 146 5.48 19.98 -7.23
C TYR A 146 5.53 18.44 -7.25
N VAL A 147 4.38 17.76 -7.15
CA VAL A 147 4.28 16.29 -7.22
C VAL A 147 5.09 15.72 -8.39
N VAL A 148 5.90 14.68 -8.13
CA VAL A 148 6.74 14.02 -9.14
C VAL A 148 6.28 12.60 -9.42
N SER A 149 6.34 12.19 -10.70
CA SER A 149 5.95 10.85 -11.17
C SER A 149 6.51 10.54 -12.57
N PRO A 150 7.40 9.55 -12.73
CA PRO A 150 8.17 8.87 -11.68
C PRO A 150 9.22 9.83 -11.05
N PRO A 151 9.74 9.51 -9.85
CA PRO A 151 10.90 10.23 -9.33
C PRO A 151 12.14 9.95 -10.19
N VAL A 152 13.01 10.96 -10.29
CA VAL A 152 14.32 10.84 -10.94
C VAL A 152 15.20 9.97 -10.05
N LEU A 153 15.82 8.95 -10.65
CA LEU A 153 16.66 7.98 -9.93
C LEU A 153 17.75 8.69 -9.12
N GLY A 154 17.81 8.36 -7.83
CA GLY A 154 18.80 8.90 -6.90
C GLY A 154 18.63 10.38 -6.52
N LYS A 155 17.71 11.13 -7.15
CA LYS A 155 17.44 12.52 -6.79
C LYS A 155 16.83 12.58 -5.39
N THR A 156 17.34 13.49 -4.58
CA THR A 156 16.79 13.79 -3.25
C THR A 156 15.69 14.85 -3.36
N TYR A 157 14.53 14.55 -2.78
CA TYR A 157 13.39 15.43 -2.63
C TYR A 157 13.22 15.79 -1.16
N VAL A 158 12.85 17.04 -0.89
CA VAL A 158 12.74 17.58 0.46
C VAL A 158 11.27 17.88 0.77
N SER A 159 10.80 17.55 1.96
CA SER A 159 9.43 17.81 2.41
C SER A 159 9.09 19.29 2.37
N ASP A 160 7.82 19.60 2.07
CA ASP A 160 7.29 20.96 2.22
C ASP A 160 7.14 21.36 3.70
N GLY A 161 6.52 22.52 3.94
CA GLY A 161 6.28 23.04 5.29
C GLY A 161 5.37 22.16 6.17
N ASN A 162 4.63 21.22 5.59
CA ASN A 162 3.78 20.28 6.33
C ASN A 162 4.59 19.10 6.91
N LYS A 163 5.88 18.98 6.56
CA LYS A 163 6.80 17.98 7.10
C LYS A 163 6.27 16.54 6.97
N GLN A 164 5.56 16.29 5.87
CA GLN A 164 4.98 15.00 5.54
C GLN A 164 5.23 14.69 4.08
N ILE A 165 5.79 13.52 3.80
CA ILE A 165 5.96 13.02 2.44
C ILE A 165 5.00 11.86 2.21
N GLY A 166 4.26 11.93 1.11
CA GLY A 166 3.41 10.85 0.63
C GLY A 166 4.09 10.08 -0.48
N VAL A 167 4.12 8.76 -0.37
CA VAL A 167 4.57 7.83 -1.41
C VAL A 167 3.35 7.05 -1.90
N ARG A 168 2.96 7.26 -3.15
CA ARG A 168 1.83 6.55 -3.79
C ARG A 168 2.35 5.77 -4.97
N ALA A 169 1.97 4.50 -5.10
CA ALA A 169 2.34 3.74 -6.29
C ALA A 169 1.16 2.91 -6.78
N ARG A 170 1.06 2.79 -8.10
CA ARG A 170 0.32 1.72 -8.77
C ARG A 170 1.34 0.84 -9.45
N LEU A 171 1.39 -0.43 -9.07
CA LEU A 171 2.45 -1.34 -9.50
C LEU A 171 1.82 -2.65 -9.99
N ASN A 172 2.34 -3.14 -11.12
CA ASN A 172 2.00 -4.40 -11.75
C ASN A 172 3.06 -5.46 -11.43
N GLN A 173 2.84 -6.67 -11.95
CA GLN A 173 3.82 -7.74 -11.88
C GLN A 173 5.18 -7.27 -12.44
N ARG A 174 6.27 -7.58 -11.70
CA ARG A 174 7.68 -7.23 -12.04
C ARG A 174 8.06 -5.76 -11.87
N ASP A 175 7.14 -4.89 -11.46
CA ASP A 175 7.51 -3.55 -11.03
C ASP A 175 8.10 -3.59 -9.63
N TRP A 176 9.11 -2.78 -9.39
CA TRP A 176 9.72 -2.68 -8.07
C TRP A 176 10.36 -1.32 -7.87
N PHE A 177 10.49 -0.93 -6.61
CA PHE A 177 11.20 0.28 -6.23
C PHE A 177 11.76 0.13 -4.82
N VAL A 178 12.77 0.93 -4.52
CA VAL A 178 13.28 1.15 -3.17
C VAL A 178 13.52 2.64 -3.01
N CYS A 179 12.90 3.24 -2.00
CA CYS A 179 13.16 4.61 -1.60
C CYS A 179 13.65 4.65 -0.15
N ASN A 180 14.60 5.53 0.11
CA ASN A 180 15.15 5.78 1.43
C ASN A 180 14.80 7.20 1.84
N TRP A 181 14.59 7.43 3.13
CA TRP A 181 14.47 8.77 3.67
C TRP A 181 15.35 8.97 4.90
N VAL A 182 15.66 10.24 5.13
CA VAL A 182 16.29 10.74 6.35
C VAL A 182 15.45 11.87 6.91
N SER A 183 15.42 12.00 8.24
CA SER A 183 14.72 13.07 8.94
C SER A 183 15.77 14.00 9.55
N VAL A 184 15.75 15.28 9.19
CA VAL A 184 16.76 16.29 9.55
C VAL A 184 16.23 17.39 10.47
#